data_AF-A0A662GUZ9-F1
#
_entry.id   AF-A0A662GUZ9-F1
#
_cell.length_a   1.000
_cell.length_b   1.000
_cell.length_c   1.000
_cell.angle_alpha   90.00
_cell.angle_beta   90.00
_cell.angle_gamma   90.00
#
_symmetry.space_group_name_H-M   'P 1'
#
loop_
_entity.id
_entity.type
_entity.pdbx_description
1 polymer ?
#
loop_
_entity_poly.entity_id
_entity_poly.type
_entity_poly.pdbx_seq_one_letter_code
_entity_poly.pdbx_strand_id
1 'polypeptide(L)'
;MCRGVLLRASVIEAENARIAYCIGTGKYKYFHAKDPYLHSLANLLVDNKESAGTIEITSGRVKLLFHDDAVIAVTGDCKIKVGDTEASPWQALPVAKGSYVEVSSDSIAYIAVVGGFETPYLILSLAKNRVLGFFSNGRLSQLIDELPARRIPQTFRRKSGELKDGIYRAARSLKAALEAYKRGAKLVRVKVNGRVYEAWVEEIA
;
A
#
# COMPACT_ATOMS: atom_id res chain seq x y z
N MET A 1 19.03 -12.13 12.63
CA MET A 1 18.06 -11.86 11.54
C MET A 1 17.53 -13.19 11.06
N CYS A 2 16.27 -13.52 11.33
CA CYS A 2 15.64 -14.65 10.63
C CYS A 2 15.59 -14.27 9.15
N ARG A 3 16.36 -14.97 8.31
CA ARG A 3 16.19 -14.88 6.85
C ARG A 3 14.83 -15.52 6.56
N GLY A 4 13.78 -14.72 6.63
CA GLY A 4 12.43 -15.14 6.25
C GLY A 4 12.45 -15.63 4.79
N VAL A 5 11.48 -16.48 4.45
CA VAL A 5 11.27 -16.93 3.07
C VAL A 5 11.19 -15.70 2.17
N LEU A 6 12.12 -15.59 1.22
CA LEU A 6 12.14 -14.52 0.23
C LEU A 6 11.12 -14.87 -0.86
N LEU A 7 10.02 -14.11 -0.88
CA LEU A 7 8.98 -14.22 -1.89
C LEU A 7 9.37 -13.36 -3.10
N ARG A 8 8.80 -13.65 -4.27
CA ARG A 8 9.30 -13.08 -5.53
C ARG A 8 8.21 -12.51 -6.42
N ALA A 9 8.54 -11.42 -7.10
CA ALA A 9 7.80 -10.90 -8.24
C ALA A 9 8.76 -10.55 -9.38
N SER A 10 8.37 -10.75 -10.63
CA SER A 10 9.17 -10.36 -11.81
C SER A 10 8.62 -9.09 -12.44
N VAL A 11 9.52 -8.17 -12.79
CA VAL A 11 9.21 -6.97 -13.57
C VAL A 11 9.08 -7.35 -15.04
N ILE A 12 7.86 -7.28 -15.56
CA ILE A 12 7.54 -7.55 -16.96
C ILE A 12 7.74 -6.28 -17.78
N GLU A 13 7.31 -5.15 -17.23
CA GLU A 13 7.48 -3.81 -17.80
C GLU A 13 7.71 -2.80 -16.67
N ALA A 14 8.52 -1.79 -16.93
CA ALA A 14 8.74 -0.67 -16.03
C ALA A 14 9.11 0.58 -16.82
N GLU A 15 8.44 1.68 -16.51
CA GLU A 15 8.69 3.01 -17.05
C GLU A 15 8.55 4.00 -15.89
N ASN A 16 9.58 4.81 -15.66
CA ASN A 16 9.65 5.77 -14.55
C ASN A 16 9.25 5.17 -13.19
N ALA A 17 9.66 3.92 -12.94
CA ALA A 17 9.41 3.18 -11.70
C ALA A 17 10.74 2.84 -11.02
N ARG A 18 10.80 2.93 -9.69
CA ARG A 18 11.99 2.63 -8.88
C ARG A 18 11.64 2.10 -7.50
N ILE A 19 12.58 1.42 -6.84
CA ILE A 19 12.45 1.13 -5.41
C ILE A 19 12.62 2.41 -4.60
N ALA A 20 11.68 2.67 -3.69
CA ALA A 20 11.70 3.78 -2.76
C ALA A 20 11.58 3.27 -1.32
N TYR A 21 12.24 3.97 -0.40
CA TYR A 21 12.22 3.67 1.03
C TYR A 21 12.55 4.94 1.82
N CYS A 22 12.35 4.87 3.13
CA CYS A 22 12.72 5.96 4.04
C CYS A 22 13.73 5.44 5.05
N ILE A 23 14.90 6.07 5.17
CA ILE A 23 15.90 5.73 6.20
C ILE A 23 15.89 6.80 7.28
N GLY A 24 16.00 6.39 8.55
CA GLY A 24 16.40 7.30 9.62
C GLY A 24 15.64 7.16 10.94
N THR A 25 16.28 7.62 12.01
CA THR A 25 15.73 7.74 13.36
C THR A 25 16.00 9.15 13.89
N GLY A 26 15.04 9.75 14.60
CA GLY A 26 15.21 11.08 15.19
C GLY A 26 15.28 12.21 14.15
N LYS A 27 16.34 13.03 14.21
CA LYS A 27 16.53 14.25 13.39
C LYS A 27 17.04 13.98 11.98
N TYR A 28 17.62 12.79 11.72
CA TYR A 28 18.21 12.44 10.42
C TYR A 28 17.29 11.45 9.69
N LYS A 29 16.31 11.97 8.95
CA LYS A 29 15.46 11.18 8.06
C LYS A 29 15.83 11.49 6.60
N TYR A 30 16.32 10.48 5.89
CA TYR A 30 16.53 10.50 4.45
C TYR A 30 15.34 9.84 3.78
N PHE A 31 14.52 10.65 3.12
CA PHE A 31 13.41 10.18 2.33
C PHE A 31 13.89 9.95 0.90
N HIS A 32 13.97 8.69 0.46
CA HIS A 32 14.21 8.39 -0.95
C HIS A 32 12.91 8.43 -1.77
N ALA A 33 11.77 8.36 -1.09
CA ALA A 33 10.44 8.62 -1.64
C ALA A 33 10.21 10.12 -1.87
N LYS A 34 9.77 10.52 -3.07
CA LYS A 34 9.42 11.91 -3.41
C LYS A 34 8.22 12.42 -2.59
N ASP A 35 7.24 11.56 -2.32
CA ASP A 35 6.13 11.82 -1.40
C ASP A 35 6.12 10.78 -0.27
N PRO A 36 6.78 11.09 0.86
CA PRO A 36 6.82 10.22 2.03
C PRO A 36 5.46 9.95 2.66
N TYR A 37 4.46 10.81 2.43
CA TYR A 37 3.13 10.63 3.00
C TYR A 37 2.43 9.49 2.27
N LEU A 38 2.35 9.54 0.94
CA LEU A 38 1.76 8.48 0.13
C LEU A 38 2.48 7.14 0.34
N HIS A 39 3.81 7.15 0.31
CA HIS A 39 4.65 6.00 0.63
C HIS A 39 4.25 5.33 1.96
N SER A 40 4.14 6.14 3.03
CA SER A 40 3.82 5.63 4.36
C SER A 40 2.40 5.06 4.42
N LEU A 41 1.43 5.70 3.77
CA LEU A 41 0.05 5.22 3.72
C LEU A 41 -0.08 3.89 2.96
N ALA A 42 0.68 3.68 1.88
CA ALA A 42 0.72 2.39 1.19
C ALA A 42 1.23 1.28 2.13
N ASN A 43 2.30 1.56 2.87
CA ASN A 43 2.84 0.61 3.85
C ASN A 43 1.87 0.31 5.00
N LEU A 44 1.15 1.32 5.52
CA LEU A 44 0.15 1.13 6.58
C LEU A 44 -0.97 0.16 6.14
N LEU A 45 -1.43 0.27 4.89
CA LEU A 45 -2.50 -0.58 4.35
C LEU A 45 -2.14 -2.08 4.35
N VAL A 46 -0.85 -2.42 4.22
CA VAL A 46 -0.35 -3.81 4.28
C VAL A 46 0.38 -4.15 5.59
N ASP A 47 0.19 -3.31 6.61
CA ASP A 47 0.76 -3.50 7.96
C ASP A 47 2.28 -3.61 8.01
N ASN A 48 2.94 -2.85 7.15
CA ASN A 48 4.38 -2.65 7.20
C ASN A 48 4.73 -1.47 8.09
N LYS A 49 6.01 -1.41 8.51
CA LYS A 49 6.58 -0.15 9.00
C LYS A 49 6.45 0.91 7.89
N GLU A 50 6.11 2.15 8.26
CA GLU A 50 5.96 3.29 7.34
C GLU A 50 7.16 3.47 6.40
N SER A 51 8.35 3.05 6.85
CA SER A 51 9.63 3.16 6.15
C SER A 51 9.99 1.98 5.24
N ALA A 52 9.18 0.91 5.21
CA ALA A 52 9.47 -0.29 4.42
C ALA A 52 9.51 -0.01 2.92
N GLY A 53 10.23 -0.86 2.17
CA GLY A 53 10.41 -0.71 0.73
C GLY A 53 9.10 -0.75 -0.06
N THR A 54 8.95 0.21 -0.97
CA THR A 54 7.83 0.32 -1.93
C THR A 54 8.38 0.49 -3.34
N ILE A 55 7.52 0.34 -4.34
CA ILE A 55 7.79 0.79 -5.71
C ILE A 55 7.17 2.17 -5.88
N GLU A 56 7.98 3.17 -6.22
CA GLU A 56 7.54 4.50 -6.61
C GLU A 56 7.43 4.57 -8.14
N ILE A 57 6.31 5.10 -8.64
CA ILE A 57 6.06 5.40 -10.05
C ILE A 57 5.88 6.90 -10.18
N THR A 58 6.57 7.54 -11.14
CA THR A 58 6.42 8.98 -11.43
C THR A 58 6.14 9.22 -12.89
N SER A 59 4.89 9.55 -13.25
CA SER A 59 4.44 9.72 -14.63
C SER A 59 4.88 8.53 -15.51
N GLY A 60 4.39 7.34 -15.19
CA GLY A 60 4.85 6.09 -15.79
C GLY A 60 3.98 4.89 -15.41
N ARG A 61 4.56 3.69 -15.54
CA ARG A 61 3.86 2.41 -15.34
C ARG A 61 4.78 1.28 -14.88
N VAL A 62 4.19 0.26 -14.26
CA VAL A 62 4.86 -1.01 -13.98
C VAL A 62 3.89 -2.18 -14.20
N LYS A 63 4.41 -3.29 -14.72
CA LYS A 63 3.72 -4.58 -14.78
C LYS A 63 4.56 -5.63 -14.06
N LEU A 64 3.99 -6.24 -13.03
CA LEU A 64 4.64 -7.25 -12.19
C LEU A 64 3.93 -8.59 -12.34
N LEU A 65 4.69 -9.69 -12.37
CA LEU A 65 4.18 -11.06 -12.21
C LEU A 65 4.53 -11.56 -10.81
N PHE A 66 3.55 -11.90 -9.99
CA PHE A 66 3.79 -12.43 -8.65
C PHE A 66 3.98 -13.95 -8.69
N HIS A 67 5.05 -14.46 -8.08
CA HIS A 67 5.35 -15.90 -8.02
C HIS A 67 4.86 -16.57 -6.74
N ASP A 68 4.35 -15.77 -5.81
CA ASP A 68 3.86 -16.15 -4.49
C ASP A 68 2.60 -15.33 -4.18
N ASP A 69 1.71 -15.88 -3.35
CA ASP A 69 0.53 -15.16 -2.88
C ASP A 69 0.95 -13.93 -2.06
N ALA A 70 0.26 -12.82 -2.26
CA ALA A 70 0.57 -11.56 -1.61
C ALA A 70 -0.68 -10.73 -1.35
N VAL A 71 -0.52 -9.72 -0.49
CA VAL A 71 -1.42 -8.58 -0.41
C VAL A 71 -0.59 -7.34 -0.72
N ILE A 72 -1.09 -6.52 -1.64
CA ILE A 72 -0.49 -5.24 -2.01
C ILE A 72 -1.39 -4.09 -1.59
N ALA A 73 -0.85 -2.87 -1.58
CA ALA A 73 -1.64 -1.66 -1.55
C ALA A 73 -1.02 -0.65 -2.49
N VAL A 74 -1.87 0.15 -3.15
CA VAL A 74 -1.43 1.22 -4.04
C VAL A 74 -2.04 2.53 -3.59
N THR A 75 -1.21 3.57 -3.46
CA THR A 75 -1.64 4.94 -3.15
C THR A 75 -1.16 5.90 -4.21
N GLY A 76 -1.77 7.09 -4.25
CA GLY A 76 -1.57 8.07 -5.33
C GLY A 76 -2.73 8.08 -6.32
N ASP A 77 -2.62 8.93 -7.34
CA ASP A 77 -3.60 9.01 -8.41
C ASP A 77 -3.17 8.07 -9.56
N CYS A 78 -3.81 6.91 -9.63
CA CYS A 78 -3.36 5.80 -10.48
C CYS A 78 -4.51 4.90 -10.92
N LYS A 79 -4.26 4.12 -11.97
CA LYS A 79 -5.08 3.00 -12.41
C LYS A 79 -4.38 1.71 -12.03
N ILE A 80 -5.15 0.69 -11.62
CA ILE A 80 -4.64 -0.60 -11.18
C ILE A 80 -5.44 -1.71 -11.84
N LYS A 81 -4.73 -2.74 -12.31
CA LYS A 81 -5.31 -4.01 -12.76
C LYS A 81 -4.63 -5.15 -12.02
N VAL A 82 -5.42 -6.09 -11.48
CA VAL A 82 -4.92 -7.34 -10.90
C VAL A 82 -5.51 -8.49 -11.72
N GLY A 83 -4.65 -9.24 -12.39
CA GLY A 83 -5.03 -10.17 -13.44
C GLY A 83 -5.83 -9.43 -14.53
N ASP A 84 -7.08 -9.83 -14.70
CA ASP A 84 -8.00 -9.21 -15.66
C ASP A 84 -8.98 -8.20 -15.07
N THR A 85 -8.90 -7.92 -13.76
CA THR A 85 -9.87 -7.09 -13.05
C THR A 85 -9.31 -5.73 -12.70
N GLU A 86 -10.07 -4.66 -12.96
CA GLU A 86 -9.76 -3.32 -12.46
C GLU A 86 -9.89 -3.27 -10.93
N ALA A 87 -8.92 -2.65 -10.26
CA ALA A 87 -8.93 -2.50 -8.81
C ALA A 87 -8.84 -1.01 -8.42
N SER A 88 -9.48 -0.64 -7.31
CA SER A 88 -9.39 0.73 -6.81
C SER A 88 -8.14 0.92 -5.93
N PRO A 89 -7.44 2.06 -6.03
CA PRO A 89 -6.36 2.43 -5.11
C PRO A 89 -6.90 2.71 -3.70
N TRP A 90 -5.98 2.99 -2.76
CA TRP A 90 -6.27 3.37 -1.38
C TRP A 90 -6.93 2.27 -0.53
N GLN A 91 -6.69 1.02 -0.90
CA GLN A 91 -7.07 -0.17 -0.15
C GLN A 91 -6.04 -1.28 -0.33
N ALA A 92 -6.04 -2.26 0.58
CA ALA A 92 -5.31 -3.49 0.40
C ALA A 92 -6.00 -4.36 -0.66
N LEU A 93 -5.21 -5.06 -1.48
CA LEU A 93 -5.65 -5.87 -2.61
C LEU A 93 -4.97 -7.24 -2.54
N PRO A 94 -5.72 -8.35 -2.60
CA PRO A 94 -5.12 -9.68 -2.70
C PRO A 94 -4.54 -9.88 -4.09
N VAL A 95 -3.42 -10.59 -4.16
CA VAL A 95 -2.77 -10.99 -5.41
C VAL A 95 -2.45 -12.47 -5.29
N ALA A 96 -3.12 -13.28 -6.11
CA ALA A 96 -2.84 -14.71 -6.16
C ALA A 96 -1.53 -14.96 -6.91
N LYS A 97 -0.80 -15.99 -6.51
CA LYS A 97 0.34 -16.53 -7.25
C LYS A 97 0.01 -16.71 -8.73
N GLY A 98 0.92 -16.28 -9.60
CA GLY A 98 0.78 -16.32 -11.05
C GLY A 98 0.01 -15.13 -11.63
N SER A 99 -0.52 -14.23 -10.80
CA SER A 99 -1.27 -13.06 -11.28
C SER A 99 -0.33 -11.93 -11.69
N TYR A 100 -0.77 -11.18 -12.71
CA TYR A 100 -0.15 -9.91 -13.07
C TYR A 100 -0.75 -8.76 -12.25
N VAL A 101 0.07 -7.78 -11.91
CA VAL A 101 -0.36 -6.49 -11.37
C VAL A 101 0.16 -5.40 -12.28
N GLU A 102 -0.74 -4.59 -12.82
CA GLU A 102 -0.42 -3.44 -13.66
C GLU A 102 -0.83 -2.16 -12.94
N VAL A 103 0.10 -1.21 -12.83
CA VAL A 103 -0.17 0.11 -12.25
C VAL A 103 0.38 1.18 -13.17
N SER A 104 -0.44 2.19 -13.48
CA SER A 104 -0.03 3.38 -14.23
C SER A 104 -0.48 4.65 -13.51
N SER A 105 0.33 5.70 -13.56
CA SER A 105 0.03 7.00 -12.97
C SER A 105 0.64 8.11 -13.81
N ASP A 106 -0.12 9.17 -14.08
CA ASP A 106 0.39 10.39 -14.71
C ASP A 106 1.06 11.34 -13.69
N SER A 107 0.97 11.03 -12.39
CA SER A 107 1.54 11.82 -11.30
C SER A 107 2.52 10.99 -10.46
N ILE A 108 2.20 10.67 -9.21
CA ILE A 108 2.99 9.80 -8.36
C ILE A 108 2.11 8.71 -7.76
N ALA A 109 2.64 7.49 -7.73
CA ALA A 109 2.01 6.36 -7.08
C ALA A 109 3.04 5.49 -6.33
N TYR A 110 2.57 4.83 -5.27
CA TYR A 110 3.38 3.90 -4.49
C TYR A 110 2.69 2.55 -4.38
N ILE A 111 3.43 1.48 -4.65
CA ILE A 111 3.01 0.10 -4.44
C ILE A 111 3.76 -0.44 -3.22
N ALA A 112 3.03 -0.83 -2.18
CA ALA A 112 3.54 -1.60 -1.06
C ALA A 112 3.08 -3.06 -1.21
N VAL A 113 3.90 -3.99 -0.70
CA VAL A 113 3.57 -5.41 -0.57
C VAL A 113 3.73 -5.81 0.89
N VAL A 114 2.89 -6.72 1.40
CA VAL A 114 3.03 -7.29 2.74
C VAL A 114 4.47 -7.75 2.99
N GLY A 115 5.03 -7.37 4.14
CA GLY A 115 6.42 -7.62 4.52
C GLY A 115 7.46 -6.67 3.89
N GLY A 116 7.08 -5.97 2.82
CA GLY A 116 7.89 -4.93 2.16
C GLY A 116 8.83 -5.48 1.10
N PHE A 117 9.05 -4.69 0.04
CA PHE A 117 10.04 -5.03 -0.98
C PHE A 117 11.45 -4.99 -0.39
N GLU A 118 12.30 -5.89 -0.88
CA GLU A 118 13.72 -5.86 -0.59
C GLU A 118 14.34 -4.57 -1.15
N THR A 119 15.00 -3.81 -0.27
CA THR A 119 15.64 -2.54 -0.61
C THR A 119 17.14 -2.75 -0.65
N PRO A 120 17.76 -2.80 -1.83
CA PRO A 120 19.22 -2.70 -1.91
C PRO A 120 19.65 -1.30 -1.46
N TYR A 121 20.86 -1.20 -0.93
CA TYR A 121 21.43 0.07 -0.43
C TYR A 121 21.55 1.17 -1.50
N LEU A 122 21.38 0.83 -2.79
CA LEU A 122 21.36 1.76 -3.90
C LEU A 122 19.93 1.93 -4.41
N ILE A 123 19.52 3.17 -4.71
CA ILE A 123 18.26 3.45 -5.41
C ILE A 123 18.29 2.72 -6.75
N LEU A 124 17.41 1.74 -6.95
CA LEU A 124 17.30 1.00 -8.20
C LEU A 124 16.07 1.46 -8.98
N SER A 125 16.31 2.12 -10.13
CA SER A 125 15.32 2.15 -11.20
C SER A 125 14.97 0.71 -11.59
N LEU A 126 13.67 0.44 -11.72
CA LEU A 126 13.19 -0.84 -12.18
C LEU A 126 13.43 -0.97 -13.68
N ALA A 127 13.82 -2.16 -14.09
CA ALA A 127 14.01 -2.51 -15.49
C ALA A 127 13.31 -3.85 -15.75
N LYS A 128 12.89 -4.05 -17.00
CA LYS A 128 12.32 -5.32 -17.46
C LYS A 128 13.26 -6.50 -17.15
N ASN A 129 12.68 -7.67 -16.87
CA ASN A 129 13.35 -8.91 -16.49
C ASN A 129 14.08 -8.87 -15.14
N ARG A 130 13.90 -7.83 -14.32
CA ARG A 130 14.34 -7.85 -12.92
C ARG A 130 13.43 -8.75 -12.09
N VAL A 131 14.02 -9.51 -11.17
CA VAL A 131 13.29 -10.19 -10.10
C VAL A 131 13.39 -9.32 -8.85
N LEU A 132 12.24 -9.02 -8.26
CA LEU A 132 12.11 -8.31 -7.00
C LEU A 132 11.88 -9.32 -5.88
N GLY A 133 12.68 -9.24 -4.83
CA GLY A 133 12.42 -9.91 -3.57
C GLY A 133 11.46 -9.10 -2.71
N PHE A 134 10.63 -9.79 -1.93
CA PHE A 134 9.91 -9.20 -0.81
C PHE A 134 9.83 -10.18 0.35
N PHE A 135 9.69 -9.65 1.57
CA PHE A 135 9.73 -10.46 2.77
C PHE A 135 8.35 -11.02 3.12
N SER A 136 8.32 -12.19 3.78
CA SER A 136 7.16 -12.60 4.56
C SER A 136 7.28 -12.07 5.99
N ASN A 137 6.20 -11.49 6.51
CA ASN A 137 6.07 -11.08 7.92
C ASN A 137 5.05 -11.92 8.70
N GLY A 138 4.54 -13.01 8.11
CA GLY A 138 3.52 -13.89 8.71
C GLY A 138 2.11 -13.32 8.77
N ARG A 139 1.85 -12.12 8.21
CA ARG A 139 0.54 -11.45 8.32
C ARG A 139 -0.40 -11.71 7.14
N LEU A 140 0.00 -12.48 6.13
CA LEU A 140 -0.78 -12.66 4.90
C LEU A 140 -2.23 -13.09 5.16
N SER A 141 -2.44 -14.13 5.99
CA SER A 141 -3.78 -14.62 6.33
C SER A 141 -4.62 -13.55 7.05
N GLN A 142 -4.05 -12.91 8.08
CA GLN A 142 -4.71 -11.82 8.80
C GLN A 142 -5.10 -10.67 7.84
N LEU A 143 -4.22 -10.30 6.91
CA LEU A 143 -4.53 -9.24 5.94
C LEU A 143 -5.68 -9.61 5.03
N ILE A 144 -5.75 -10.88 4.57
CA ILE A 144 -6.83 -11.39 3.74
C ILE A 144 -8.18 -11.26 4.46
N ASP A 145 -8.24 -11.64 5.74
CA ASP A 145 -9.46 -11.52 6.55
C ASP A 145 -9.88 -10.06 6.76
N GLU A 146 -8.90 -9.16 6.84
CA GLU A 146 -9.09 -7.73 7.10
C GLU A 146 -9.33 -6.88 5.84
N LEU A 147 -9.24 -7.46 4.62
CA LEU A 147 -9.39 -6.73 3.35
C LEU A 147 -10.60 -5.79 3.28
N PRO A 148 -11.81 -6.16 3.76
CA PRO A 148 -12.97 -5.27 3.70
C PRO A 148 -12.78 -3.95 4.46
N ALA A 149 -11.92 -3.93 5.47
CA ALA A 149 -11.65 -2.79 6.33
C ALA A 149 -10.31 -2.09 6.06
N ARG A 150 -9.41 -2.71 5.28
CA ARG A 150 -8.09 -2.13 4.94
C ARG A 150 -8.19 -1.09 3.84
N ARG A 151 -8.71 0.08 4.19
CA ARG A 151 -8.94 1.21 3.29
C ARG A 151 -8.53 2.53 3.93
N ILE A 152 -8.05 3.47 3.11
CA ILE A 152 -7.81 4.86 3.52
C ILE A 152 -8.98 5.74 3.04
N PRO A 153 -9.75 6.36 3.96
CA PRO A 153 -10.82 7.29 3.61
C PRO A 153 -10.31 8.46 2.76
N GLN A 154 -11.18 9.01 1.92
CA GLN A 154 -10.85 10.13 1.02
C GLN A 154 -10.21 11.32 1.74
N THR A 155 -10.62 11.61 2.98
CA THR A 155 -10.11 12.69 3.82
C THR A 155 -8.61 12.60 4.10
N PHE A 156 -8.03 11.40 4.07
CA PHE A 156 -6.61 11.16 4.33
C PHE A 156 -5.80 10.96 3.05
N ARG A 157 -6.42 10.98 1.86
CA ARG A 157 -5.70 10.77 0.58
C ARG A 157 -4.79 11.93 0.19
N ARG A 158 -4.93 13.07 0.87
CA ARG A 158 -4.02 14.23 0.74
C ARG A 158 -3.48 14.60 2.11
N LYS A 159 -2.19 14.93 2.17
CA LYS A 159 -1.55 15.36 3.41
C LYS A 159 -2.17 16.69 3.87
N SER A 160 -2.57 16.74 5.13
CA SER A 160 -2.91 17.99 5.82
C SER A 160 -2.01 18.15 7.04
N GLY A 161 -1.40 19.33 7.20
CA GLY A 161 -0.47 19.60 8.31
C GLY A 161 0.86 18.85 8.20
N GLU A 162 1.44 18.53 9.36
CA GLU A 162 2.73 17.85 9.46
C GLU A 162 2.67 16.39 8.98
N LEU A 163 3.77 15.91 8.39
CA LEU A 163 3.88 14.55 7.86
C LEU A 163 3.53 13.49 8.91
N LYS A 164 4.14 13.56 10.10
CA LYS A 164 3.94 12.57 11.17
C LYS A 164 2.50 12.56 11.68
N ASP A 165 1.92 13.75 11.90
CA ASP A 165 0.55 13.87 12.40
C ASP A 165 -0.48 13.35 11.37
N GLY A 166 -0.28 13.65 10.09
CA GLY A 166 -1.10 13.09 9.01
C GLY A 166 -1.07 11.55 9.00
N ILE A 167 0.13 10.97 9.05
CA ILE A 167 0.29 9.49 9.05
C ILE A 167 -0.34 8.89 10.31
N TYR A 168 -0.11 9.49 11.48
CA TYR A 168 -0.66 9.03 12.75
C TYR A 168 -2.19 9.02 12.74
N ARG A 169 -2.83 10.08 12.24
CA ARG A 169 -4.30 10.15 12.14
C ARG A 169 -4.85 9.12 11.16
N ALA A 170 -4.19 8.92 10.01
CA ALA A 170 -4.58 7.88 9.06
C ALA A 170 -4.45 6.47 9.67
N ALA A 171 -3.35 6.17 10.38
CA ALA A 171 -3.16 4.91 11.08
C ALA A 171 -4.23 4.67 12.15
N ARG A 172 -4.58 5.71 12.93
CA ARG A 172 -5.66 5.64 13.92
C ARG A 172 -7.02 5.36 13.25
N SER A 173 -7.30 6.02 12.12
CA SER A 173 -8.52 5.78 11.35
C SER A 173 -8.61 4.35 10.82
N LEU A 174 -7.52 3.82 10.27
CA LEU A 174 -7.45 2.43 9.79
C LEU A 174 -7.65 1.45 10.94
N LYS A 175 -7.00 1.67 12.09
CA LYS A 175 -7.18 0.85 13.29
C LYS A 175 -8.64 0.81 13.76
N ALA A 176 -9.29 1.97 13.83
CA ALA A 176 -10.70 2.05 14.22
C ALA A 176 -11.61 1.29 13.23
N ALA A 177 -11.35 1.38 11.93
CA ALA A 177 -12.08 0.62 10.91
C ALA A 177 -11.92 -0.90 11.10
N LEU A 178 -10.69 -1.37 11.37
CA LEU A 178 -10.40 -2.78 11.62
C LEU A 178 -11.10 -3.29 12.89
N GLU A 179 -11.10 -2.50 13.97
CA GLU A 179 -11.80 -2.83 15.21
C GLU A 179 -13.31 -2.88 15.01
N ALA A 180 -13.89 -1.93 14.28
CA ALA A 180 -15.31 -1.93 13.96
C ALA A 180 -15.71 -3.15 13.13
N TYR A 181 -14.94 -3.46 12.07
CA TYR A 181 -15.16 -4.65 11.25
C TYR A 181 -15.09 -5.95 12.07
N LYS A 182 -14.14 -6.06 13.01
CA LYS A 182 -14.03 -7.20 13.93
C LYS A 182 -15.23 -7.35 14.86
N ARG A 183 -15.93 -6.25 15.18
CA ARG A 183 -17.20 -6.28 15.92
C ARG A 183 -18.42 -6.56 15.05
N GLY A 184 -18.24 -6.80 13.75
CA GLY A 184 -19.33 -7.05 12.80
C GLY A 184 -19.96 -5.78 12.22
N ALA A 185 -19.35 -4.61 12.43
CA ALA A 185 -19.85 -3.37 11.84
C ALA A 185 -19.79 -3.44 10.30
N LYS A 186 -20.77 -2.83 9.64
CA LYS A 186 -20.85 -2.75 8.18
C LYS A 186 -20.44 -1.36 7.71
N LEU A 187 -19.70 -1.31 6.60
CA LEU A 187 -19.35 -0.05 5.95
C LEU A 187 -20.53 0.47 5.14
N VAL A 188 -20.96 1.69 5.44
CA VAL A 188 -22.04 2.38 4.73
C VAL A 188 -21.57 3.76 4.24
N ARG A 189 -22.20 4.25 3.16
CA ARG A 189 -22.01 5.63 2.70
C ARG A 189 -23.18 6.47 3.17
N VAL A 190 -22.89 7.50 3.97
CA VAL A 190 -23.89 8.40 4.53
C VAL A 190 -23.68 9.81 4.02
N LYS A 191 -24.76 10.55 3.79
CA LYS A 191 -24.71 11.95 3.36
C LYS A 191 -25.14 12.84 4.53
N VAL A 192 -24.24 13.69 5.01
CA VAL A 192 -24.48 14.64 6.11
C VAL A 192 -24.16 16.05 5.61
N ASN A 193 -25.15 16.94 5.66
CA ASN A 193 -25.02 18.34 5.23
C ASN A 193 -24.39 18.49 3.82
N GLY A 194 -24.84 17.66 2.87
CA GLY A 194 -24.35 17.69 1.48
C GLY A 194 -23.03 16.95 1.24
N ARG A 195 -22.31 16.54 2.29
CA ARG A 195 -21.04 15.80 2.18
C ARG A 195 -21.27 14.32 2.38
N VAL A 196 -20.58 13.49 1.58
CA VAL A 196 -20.64 12.03 1.69
C VAL A 196 -19.49 11.53 2.54
N TYR A 197 -19.80 10.66 3.49
CA TYR A 197 -18.86 10.02 4.40
C TYR A 197 -18.98 8.51 4.29
N GLU A 198 -17.86 7.82 4.49
CA GLU A 198 -17.82 6.39 4.75
C GLU A 198 -17.83 6.18 6.25
N ALA A 199 -18.81 5.43 6.76
CA ALA A 199 -19.00 5.19 8.19
C ALA A 199 -19.14 3.69 8.47
N TRP A 200 -18.53 3.24 9.57
CA TRP A 200 -18.75 1.90 10.10
C TRP A 200 -19.90 1.96 11.09
N VAL A 201 -20.96 1.18 10.83
CA VAL A 201 -22.17 1.16 11.66
C VAL A 201 -22.36 -0.25 12.21
N GLU A 202 -22.57 -0.32 13.52
CA GLU A 202 -22.96 -1.51 14.26
C GLU A 202 -24.40 -1.33 14.78
N GLU A 203 -25.17 -2.41 14.80
CA GLU A 203 -26.48 -2.41 15.44
C GLU A 203 -26.26 -2.47 16.96
N ILE A 204 -26.80 -1.49 17.69
CA ILE A 204 -26.78 -1.49 19.16
C ILE A 204 -28.02 -2.24 19.61
N ALA A 205 -27.85 -3.50 20.00
CA ALA A 205 -28.87 -4.32 20.65
C ALA A 205 -28.78 -4.21 22.17
#